data_AF-X8GR33-F1
#
_entry.id   AF-X8GR33-F1
#
_cell.length_a   1.000
_cell.length_b   1.000
_cell.length_c   1.000
_cell.angle_alpha   90.00
_cell.angle_beta   90.00
_cell.angle_gamma   90.00
#
_symmetry.space_group_name_H-M   'P 1'
#
loop_
_entity.id
_entity.type
_entity.pdbx_description
1 polymer ?
#
loop_
_entity_poly.entity_id
_entity_poly.type
_entity_poly.pdbx_seq_one_letter_code
_entity_poly.pdbx_strand_id
1 'polypeptide(L)'
;MSARTKISDRLQEVVGLKADQASGQLCGVYHGYHVRLVPYNGSNAYSYMACFSLSQGGMQPRKEDIREIVKGSKVFYGRAQVKGFSVSFPLRAKLTLGKSVENIRTALDYITEQLGVRGYRECCESCGRETMTEHYRMGNQFLLLCPDCYSTKAGEITTRNQRDSMKEETVVGGVIGALLGSLIGAAAIVLLGQLGYVSMLSGIIMGFCVLKGYRLLGNRISRKGIVISLAVIALMVYAANRLDWAISFSKWTGGEVDILTAFRYFTDIMKEGYINLKSYWMDLGLVYLFSALGAIPAIANIVKSDRNASSFEQMGGKDTF
;
A
#
# COMPACT_ATOMS: atom_id res chain seq x y z
N MET A 1 -2.34 11.45 -24.09
CA MET A 1 -1.10 10.68 -23.78
C MET A 1 -0.37 11.35 -22.61
N SER A 2 -0.14 10.64 -21.49
CA SER A 2 0.45 11.23 -20.29
C SER A 2 1.93 11.61 -20.49
N ALA A 3 2.44 12.59 -19.75
CA ALA A 3 3.88 12.94 -19.77
C ALA A 3 4.79 11.74 -19.41
N ARG A 4 4.31 10.85 -18.53
CA ARG A 4 5.00 9.61 -18.14
C ARG A 4 5.11 8.61 -19.29
N THR A 5 4.05 8.46 -20.09
CA THR A 5 4.06 7.58 -21.27
C THR A 5 5.09 8.09 -22.29
N LYS A 6 5.10 9.40 -22.57
CA LYS A 6 6.02 10.01 -23.54
C LYS A 6 7.50 9.87 -23.17
N ILE A 7 7.85 10.01 -21.88
CA ILE A 7 9.24 9.82 -21.45
C ILE A 7 9.63 8.34 -21.48
N SER A 8 8.70 7.44 -21.14
CA SER A 8 8.93 5.99 -21.22
C SER A 8 9.30 5.59 -22.65
N ASP A 9 8.51 5.96 -23.64
CA ASP A 9 8.75 5.62 -25.05
C ASP A 9 10.13 6.11 -25.53
N ARG A 10 10.47 7.37 -25.21
CA ARG A 10 11.78 7.95 -25.53
C ARG A 10 12.94 7.26 -24.84
N LEU A 11 12.77 6.82 -23.58
CA LEU A 11 13.80 6.07 -22.86
C LEU A 11 14.00 4.67 -23.46
N GLN A 12 12.94 4.04 -23.97
CA GLN A 12 13.06 2.77 -24.68
C GLN A 12 13.87 2.95 -25.98
N GLU A 13 13.61 4.02 -26.74
CA GLU A 13 14.37 4.35 -27.95
C GLU A 13 15.85 4.67 -27.68
N VAL A 14 16.12 5.49 -26.66
CA VAL A 14 17.47 6.06 -26.42
C VAL A 14 18.37 5.14 -25.60
N VAL A 15 17.80 4.39 -24.66
CA VAL A 15 18.56 3.57 -23.69
C VAL A 15 18.36 2.07 -23.97
N GLY A 16 17.39 1.69 -24.81
CA GLY A 16 17.12 0.28 -25.14
C GLY A 16 16.47 -0.53 -24.01
N LEU A 17 16.06 0.12 -22.92
CA LEU A 17 15.31 -0.53 -21.85
C LEU A 17 13.87 -0.81 -22.34
N LYS A 18 13.23 -1.87 -21.85
CA LYS A 18 11.84 -2.20 -22.19
C LYS A 18 10.90 -1.78 -21.07
N ALA A 19 9.71 -1.28 -21.43
CA ALA A 19 8.69 -0.95 -20.45
C ALA A 19 7.95 -2.20 -19.95
N ASP A 20 7.83 -2.35 -18.63
CA ASP A 20 6.85 -3.25 -18.03
C ASP A 20 5.50 -2.53 -17.96
N GLN A 21 4.53 -3.00 -18.74
CA GLN A 21 3.21 -2.36 -18.82
C GLN A 21 2.42 -2.43 -17.51
N ALA A 22 2.71 -3.40 -16.64
CA ALA A 22 1.97 -3.56 -15.38
C ALA A 22 2.45 -2.61 -14.27
N SER A 23 3.76 -2.32 -14.19
CA SER A 23 4.32 -1.47 -13.14
C SER A 23 4.70 -0.06 -13.60
N GLY A 24 4.79 0.18 -14.91
CA GLY A 24 5.31 1.43 -15.47
C GLY A 24 6.80 1.66 -15.19
N GLN A 25 7.56 0.59 -14.92
CA GLN A 25 9.02 0.63 -14.77
C GLN A 25 9.67 0.28 -16.10
N LEU A 26 10.91 0.72 -16.31
CA LEU A 26 11.73 0.30 -17.45
C LEU A 26 12.80 -0.66 -16.96
N CYS A 27 13.01 -1.78 -17.64
CA CYS A 27 13.98 -2.80 -17.27
C CYS A 27 14.76 -3.26 -18.50
N GLY A 28 16.02 -3.63 -18.33
CA GLY A 28 16.87 -4.12 -19.42
C GLY A 28 18.32 -4.23 -18.98
N VAL A 29 19.20 -4.48 -19.95
CA VAL A 29 20.65 -4.53 -19.75
C VAL A 29 21.27 -3.28 -20.37
N TYR A 30 22.11 -2.60 -19.61
CA TYR A 30 22.87 -1.43 -20.06
C TYR A 30 24.34 -1.59 -19.68
N HIS A 31 25.23 -1.58 -20.68
CA HIS A 31 26.68 -1.83 -20.53
C HIS A 31 27.02 -3.05 -19.65
N GLY A 32 26.29 -4.16 -19.81
CA GLY A 32 26.52 -5.41 -19.08
C GLY A 32 25.92 -5.48 -17.67
N TYR A 33 25.15 -4.47 -17.25
CA TYR A 33 24.40 -4.48 -15.99
C TYR A 33 22.90 -4.47 -16.26
N HIS A 34 22.14 -5.30 -15.57
CA HIS A 34 20.71 -5.19 -15.48
C HIS A 34 20.34 -3.93 -14.68
N VAL A 35 19.54 -3.07 -15.30
CA VAL A 35 19.10 -1.80 -14.75
C VAL A 35 17.59 -1.77 -14.70
N ARG A 36 17.05 -1.28 -13.58
CA ARG A 36 15.65 -0.88 -13.49
C ARG A 36 15.54 0.62 -13.27
N LEU A 37 14.75 1.31 -14.11
CA LEU A 37 14.34 2.67 -13.87
C LEU A 37 12.97 2.69 -13.21
N VAL A 38 12.94 3.11 -11.96
CA VAL A 38 11.72 3.20 -11.15
C VAL A 38 11.25 4.66 -11.10
N PRO A 39 10.02 4.98 -11.52
CA PRO A 39 9.47 6.32 -11.37
C PRO A 39 9.46 6.72 -9.89
N TYR A 40 10.07 7.86 -9.59
CA TYR A 40 10.06 8.43 -8.24
C TYR A 40 8.92 9.46 -8.16
N ASN A 41 7.99 9.25 -7.23
CA ASN A 41 6.88 10.19 -6.98
C ASN A 41 7.40 11.47 -6.27
N GLY A 42 8.12 12.31 -7.02
CA GLY A 42 8.34 13.72 -6.69
C GLY A 42 7.36 14.63 -7.46
N SER A 43 7.51 15.95 -7.30
CA SER A 43 6.71 16.96 -8.00
C SER A 43 6.89 16.95 -9.52
N ASN A 44 7.92 16.28 -10.05
CA ASN A 44 8.25 16.24 -11.47
C ASN A 44 8.01 14.84 -12.06
N ALA A 45 7.19 14.78 -13.11
CA ALA A 45 6.81 13.58 -13.85
C ALA A 45 7.98 12.79 -14.47
N TYR A 46 9.19 13.37 -14.51
CA TYR A 46 10.40 12.79 -15.12
C TYR A 46 11.44 12.29 -14.12
N SER A 47 11.09 12.14 -12.84
CA SER A 47 12.02 11.70 -11.80
C SER A 47 12.13 10.18 -11.77
N TYR A 48 13.36 9.65 -11.85
CA TYR A 48 13.62 8.21 -11.82
C TYR A 48 14.72 7.86 -10.81
N MET A 49 14.63 6.64 -10.26
CA MET A 49 15.75 5.97 -9.60
C MET A 49 16.27 4.88 -10.53
N ALA A 50 17.60 4.85 -10.75
CA ALA A 50 18.26 3.74 -11.40
C ALA A 50 18.71 2.72 -10.37
N CYS A 51 18.17 1.51 -10.44
CA CYS A 51 18.43 0.43 -9.51
C CYS A 51 19.31 -0.64 -10.16
N PHE A 52 20.35 -1.04 -9.44
CA PHE A 52 21.31 -2.06 -9.82
C PHE A 52 21.42 -3.09 -8.70
N SER A 53 21.82 -4.31 -9.05
CA SER A 53 22.23 -5.35 -8.08
C SER A 53 23.72 -5.59 -8.23
N LEU A 54 24.49 -5.29 -7.18
CA LEU A 54 25.93 -5.15 -7.26
C LEU A 54 26.61 -5.93 -6.14
N SER A 55 27.65 -6.67 -6.51
CA SER A 55 28.61 -7.27 -5.59
C SER A 55 30.02 -6.79 -5.92
N GLN A 56 30.88 -6.83 -4.92
CA GLN A 56 32.33 -6.69 -5.10
C GLN A 56 32.97 -7.91 -4.45
N GLY A 57 33.31 -8.94 -5.24
CA GLY A 57 33.85 -10.19 -4.72
C GLY A 57 32.89 -10.90 -3.75
N GLY A 58 31.59 -10.90 -4.07
CA GLY A 58 30.54 -11.47 -3.20
C GLY A 58 30.18 -10.63 -1.97
N MET A 59 30.85 -9.51 -1.73
CA MET A 59 30.50 -8.57 -0.65
C MET A 59 29.46 -7.55 -1.10
N GLN A 60 28.65 -7.08 -0.15
CA GLN A 60 27.69 -5.99 -0.38
C GLN A 60 28.40 -4.67 -0.68
N PRO A 61 27.81 -3.78 -1.50
CA PRO A 61 28.40 -2.48 -1.80
C PRO A 61 28.60 -1.62 -0.57
N ARG A 62 29.79 -0.99 -0.48
CA ARG A 62 30.11 -0.08 0.63
C ARG A 62 29.40 1.25 0.44
N LYS A 63 28.77 1.74 1.49
CA LYS A 63 27.98 2.99 1.42
C LYS A 63 28.87 4.20 1.11
N GLU A 64 30.12 4.15 1.52
CA GLU A 64 31.14 5.18 1.29
C GLU A 64 31.47 5.28 -0.20
N ASP A 65 31.80 4.15 -0.84
CA ASP A 65 32.11 4.08 -2.27
C ASP A 65 30.95 4.58 -3.12
N ILE A 66 29.73 4.10 -2.85
CA ILE A 66 28.54 4.53 -3.59
C ILE A 66 28.27 6.03 -3.39
N ARG A 67 28.56 6.57 -2.19
CA ARG A 67 28.44 8.01 -1.91
C ARG A 67 29.44 8.82 -2.72
N GLU A 68 30.65 8.32 -2.93
CA GLU A 68 31.64 8.97 -3.79
C GLU A 68 31.19 9.03 -5.24
N ILE A 69 30.63 7.94 -5.79
CA ILE A 69 30.05 7.92 -7.13
C ILE A 69 29.00 9.03 -7.28
N VAL A 70 28.09 9.15 -6.31
CA VAL A 70 27.05 10.20 -6.35
C VAL A 70 27.63 11.61 -6.27
N LYS A 71 28.69 11.82 -5.47
CA LYS A 71 29.36 13.12 -5.36
C LYS A 71 30.13 13.52 -6.63
N GLY A 72 30.60 12.54 -7.39
CA GLY A 72 31.41 12.77 -8.59
C GLY A 72 30.63 13.32 -9.79
N SER A 73 29.29 13.39 -9.75
CA SER A 73 28.51 13.88 -10.88
C SER A 73 27.25 14.66 -10.49
N LYS A 74 26.92 15.68 -11.31
CA LYS A 74 25.71 16.52 -11.15
C LYS A 74 24.44 15.89 -11.73
N VAL A 75 24.54 14.68 -12.31
CA VAL A 75 23.39 13.95 -12.87
C VAL A 75 22.46 13.38 -11.79
N PHE A 76 22.93 13.29 -10.54
CA PHE A 76 22.17 12.79 -9.40
C PHE A 76 21.50 13.91 -8.59
N TYR A 77 20.49 13.56 -7.80
CA TYR A 77 19.96 14.41 -6.73
C TYR A 77 19.93 13.66 -5.41
N GLY A 78 20.34 14.29 -4.30
CA GLY A 78 20.29 13.64 -2.99
C GLY A 78 21.29 12.49 -2.83
N ARG A 79 20.93 11.44 -2.09
CA ARG A 79 21.79 10.32 -1.71
C ARG A 79 21.31 9.02 -2.34
N ALA A 80 22.24 8.18 -2.80
CA ALA A 80 21.93 6.82 -3.18
C ALA A 80 21.50 5.98 -1.97
N GLN A 81 20.67 4.97 -2.23
CA GLN A 81 20.20 4.01 -1.23
C GLN A 81 20.91 2.68 -1.46
N VAL A 82 21.47 2.11 -0.40
CA VAL A 82 22.09 0.77 -0.42
C VAL A 82 21.32 -0.12 0.53
N LYS A 83 20.74 -1.20 0.01
CA LYS A 83 19.97 -2.19 0.76
C LYS A 83 20.40 -3.59 0.33
N GLY A 84 21.28 -4.22 1.11
CA GLY A 84 21.91 -5.48 0.72
C GLY A 84 22.76 -5.27 -0.54
N PHE A 85 22.57 -6.14 -1.54
CA PHE A 85 23.20 -6.03 -2.85
C PHE A 85 22.52 -5.01 -3.78
N SER A 86 21.34 -4.50 -3.42
CA SER A 86 20.62 -3.52 -4.25
C SER A 86 21.09 -2.10 -3.97
N VAL A 87 21.42 -1.37 -5.03
CA VAL A 87 21.80 0.04 -5.00
C VAL A 87 20.87 0.87 -5.89
N SER A 88 20.28 1.92 -5.33
CA SER A 88 19.38 2.84 -6.04
C SER A 88 19.97 4.24 -6.12
N PHE A 89 20.21 4.70 -7.35
CA PHE A 89 20.74 6.02 -7.67
C PHE A 89 19.60 6.99 -8.05
N PRO A 90 19.35 8.04 -7.26
CA PRO A 90 18.36 9.06 -7.59
C PRO A 90 18.84 9.96 -8.74
N LEU A 91 18.12 9.94 -9.88
CA LEU A 91 18.48 10.67 -11.09
C LEU A 91 17.80 12.03 -11.14
N ARG A 92 18.57 13.09 -11.41
CA ARG A 92 18.07 14.46 -11.42
C ARG A 92 17.21 14.71 -12.66
N ALA A 93 15.91 14.90 -12.45
CA ALA A 93 15.00 15.35 -13.50
C ALA A 93 15.39 16.74 -14.02
N LYS A 94 15.15 17.00 -15.30
CA LYS A 94 15.37 18.31 -15.95
C LYS A 94 14.03 18.95 -16.31
N LEU A 95 14.11 20.21 -16.74
CA LEU A 95 12.93 21.03 -17.09
C LEU A 95 12.15 20.47 -18.30
N THR A 96 12.85 19.86 -19.25
CA THR A 96 12.23 19.31 -20.46
C THR A 96 12.39 17.80 -20.53
N LEU A 97 11.49 17.15 -21.28
CA LEU A 97 11.53 15.70 -21.51
C LEU A 97 12.86 15.29 -22.15
N GLY A 98 13.26 15.93 -23.26
CA GLY A 98 14.50 15.59 -23.96
C GLY A 98 15.75 15.72 -23.09
N LYS A 99 15.86 16.81 -22.29
CA LYS A 99 16.98 16.98 -21.36
C LYS A 99 16.96 15.95 -20.23
N SER A 100 15.78 15.48 -19.82
CA SER A 100 15.65 14.44 -18.78
C SER A 100 16.07 13.07 -19.32
N VAL A 101 15.64 12.72 -20.54
CA VAL A 101 16.08 11.49 -21.23
C VAL A 101 17.60 11.49 -21.39
N GLU A 102 18.17 12.60 -21.87
CA GLU A 102 19.62 12.71 -22.05
C GLU A 102 20.36 12.62 -20.70
N ASN A 103 19.88 13.29 -19.65
CA ASN A 103 20.49 13.17 -18.32
C ASN A 103 20.40 11.74 -17.76
N ILE A 104 19.33 11.00 -18.05
CA ILE A 104 19.22 9.59 -17.65
C ILE A 104 20.27 8.76 -18.39
N ARG A 105 20.40 8.93 -19.71
CA ARG A 105 21.44 8.27 -20.52
C ARG A 105 22.85 8.57 -19.97
N THR A 106 23.18 9.85 -19.79
CA THR A 106 24.47 10.28 -19.20
C THR A 106 24.68 9.72 -17.80
N ALA A 107 23.63 9.62 -16.99
CA ALA A 107 23.74 9.03 -15.66
C ALA A 107 24.04 7.54 -15.73
N LEU A 108 23.40 6.79 -16.63
CA LEU A 108 23.66 5.36 -16.80
C LEU A 108 25.06 5.10 -17.34
N ASP A 109 25.53 5.89 -18.31
CA ASP A 109 26.92 5.86 -18.79
C ASP A 109 27.90 6.03 -17.62
N TYR A 110 27.71 7.11 -16.86
CA TYR A 110 28.57 7.42 -15.71
C TYR A 110 28.52 6.35 -14.62
N ILE A 111 27.33 5.85 -14.25
CA ILE A 111 27.19 4.82 -13.22
C ILE A 111 27.92 3.56 -13.67
N THR A 112 27.63 3.04 -14.87
CA THR A 112 28.20 1.78 -15.36
C THR A 112 29.72 1.85 -15.50
N GLU A 113 30.27 2.99 -15.93
CA GLU A 113 31.71 3.24 -15.94
C GLU A 113 32.31 3.20 -14.52
N GLN A 114 31.72 3.94 -13.57
CA GLN A 114 32.23 3.99 -12.20
C GLN A 114 32.14 2.64 -11.48
N LEU A 115 31.09 1.86 -11.76
CA LEU A 115 30.95 0.51 -11.25
C LEU A 115 32.06 -0.40 -11.80
N GLY A 116 32.32 -0.33 -13.11
CA GLY A 116 33.40 -1.08 -13.75
C GLY A 116 34.77 -0.74 -13.19
N VAL A 117 35.11 0.55 -13.07
CA VAL A 117 36.40 1.01 -12.52
C VAL A 117 36.61 0.54 -11.07
N ARG A 118 35.55 0.49 -10.28
CA ARG A 118 35.60 0.06 -8.87
C ARG A 118 35.47 -1.46 -8.70
N GLY A 119 35.34 -2.21 -9.79
CA GLY A 119 35.25 -3.67 -9.77
C GLY A 119 33.92 -4.22 -9.26
N TYR A 120 32.86 -3.42 -9.26
CA TYR A 120 31.52 -3.92 -8.99
C TYR A 120 31.04 -4.78 -10.16
N ARG A 121 30.39 -5.89 -9.86
CA ARG A 121 29.80 -6.81 -10.84
C ARG A 121 28.33 -7.03 -10.52
N GLU A 122 27.59 -7.40 -11.55
CA GLU A 122 26.20 -7.82 -11.37
C GLU A 122 26.11 -9.10 -10.53
N CYS A 123 25.13 -9.14 -9.63
CA CYS A 123 24.85 -10.33 -8.84
C CYS A 123 23.36 -10.52 -8.55
N CYS A 124 23.01 -11.71 -8.05
CA CYS A 124 21.69 -11.98 -7.50
C CYS A 124 21.41 -11.09 -6.28
N GLU A 125 20.30 -10.32 -6.31
CA GLU A 125 19.89 -9.42 -5.22
C GLU A 125 19.73 -10.13 -3.88
N SER A 126 19.48 -11.45 -3.90
CA SER A 126 19.19 -12.24 -2.71
C SER A 126 20.41 -12.90 -2.08
N CYS A 127 21.35 -13.42 -2.89
CA CYS A 127 22.48 -14.20 -2.39
C CYS A 127 23.86 -13.61 -2.73
N GLY A 128 23.93 -12.57 -3.58
CA GLY A 128 25.18 -11.92 -3.94
C GLY A 128 26.06 -12.71 -4.91
N ARG A 129 25.60 -13.87 -5.41
CA ARG A 129 26.34 -14.65 -6.41
C ARG A 129 26.34 -13.96 -7.76
N GLU A 130 27.53 -13.81 -8.32
CA GLU A 130 27.81 -13.33 -9.69
C GLU A 130 27.55 -14.49 -10.67
N THR A 131 26.27 -14.73 -10.96
CA THR A 131 25.78 -15.83 -11.80
C THR A 131 24.77 -15.28 -12.80
N MET A 132 24.31 -16.11 -13.73
CA MET A 132 23.21 -15.70 -14.61
C MET A 132 21.99 -15.31 -13.77
N THR A 133 21.53 -14.08 -13.94
CA THR A 133 20.36 -13.56 -13.25
C THR A 133 19.30 -13.09 -14.22
N GLU A 134 18.05 -13.20 -13.80
CA GLU A 134 16.89 -12.73 -14.55
C GLU A 134 15.99 -11.87 -13.68
N HIS A 135 15.12 -11.09 -14.33
CA HIS A 135 14.15 -10.23 -13.66
C HIS A 135 12.89 -11.00 -13.27
N TYR A 136 12.52 -10.91 -12.00
CA TYR A 136 11.32 -11.54 -11.43
C TYR A 136 10.42 -10.50 -10.77
N ARG A 137 9.10 -10.74 -10.84
CA ARG A 137 8.07 -9.87 -10.25
C ARG A 137 7.40 -10.54 -9.06
N MET A 138 7.40 -9.87 -7.91
CA MET A 138 6.63 -10.21 -6.69
C MET A 138 5.60 -9.13 -6.41
N GLY A 139 4.35 -9.29 -6.85
CA GLY A 139 3.38 -8.20 -6.80
C GLY A 139 3.90 -6.94 -7.51
N ASN A 140 4.21 -5.87 -6.75
CA ASN A 140 4.80 -4.62 -7.27
C ASN A 140 6.33 -4.53 -7.15
N GLN A 141 6.98 -5.53 -6.56
CA GLN A 141 8.42 -5.55 -6.36
C GLN A 141 9.12 -6.29 -7.50
N PHE A 142 10.21 -5.70 -7.99
CA PHE A 142 11.06 -6.28 -9.02
C PHE A 142 12.34 -6.76 -8.34
N LEU A 143 12.80 -7.95 -8.69
CA LEU A 143 14.02 -8.56 -8.15
C LEU A 143 14.84 -9.16 -9.28
N LEU A 144 16.15 -8.95 -9.25
CA LEU A 144 17.12 -9.64 -10.10
C LEU A 144 17.65 -10.85 -9.32
N LEU A 145 17.27 -12.07 -9.73
CA LEU A 145 17.59 -13.30 -8.99
C LEU A 145 18.30 -14.32 -9.86
N CYS A 146 19.12 -15.17 -9.23
CA CYS A 146 19.59 -16.40 -9.86
C CYS A 146 18.50 -17.51 -9.79
N PRO A 147 18.59 -18.56 -10.63
CA PRO A 147 17.61 -19.65 -10.67
C PRO A 147 17.35 -20.31 -9.30
N ASP A 148 18.38 -20.51 -8.48
CA ASP A 148 18.23 -21.13 -7.15
C ASP A 148 17.46 -20.26 -6.17
N CYS A 149 17.75 -18.95 -6.16
CA CYS A 149 17.03 -18.02 -5.31
C CYS A 149 15.60 -17.82 -5.80
N TYR A 150 15.38 -17.89 -7.11
CA TYR A 150 14.04 -17.90 -7.68
C TYR A 150 13.25 -19.13 -7.23
N SER A 151 13.78 -20.35 -7.41
CA SER A 151 13.08 -21.59 -7.07
C SER A 151 12.77 -21.67 -5.57
N THR A 152 13.71 -21.22 -4.72
CA THR A 152 13.50 -21.13 -3.27
C THR A 152 12.35 -20.17 -2.94
N LYS A 153 12.37 -18.94 -3.48
CA LYS A 153 11.31 -17.95 -3.22
C LYS A 153 9.97 -18.36 -3.83
N ALA A 154 9.96 -18.95 -5.03
CA ALA A 154 8.76 -19.50 -5.66
C ALA A 154 8.14 -20.60 -4.79
N GLY A 155 8.97 -21.51 -4.27
CA GLY A 155 8.55 -22.59 -3.36
C GLY A 155 7.99 -22.06 -2.04
N GLU A 156 8.65 -21.05 -1.43
CA GLU A 156 8.17 -20.40 -0.21
C GLU A 156 6.81 -19.71 -0.40
N ILE A 157 6.63 -18.97 -1.50
CA ILE A 157 5.36 -18.30 -1.83
C ILE A 157 4.27 -19.33 -2.08
N THR A 158 4.57 -20.39 -2.84
CA THR A 158 3.62 -21.47 -3.12
C THR A 158 3.20 -22.16 -1.83
N THR A 159 4.15 -22.47 -0.95
CA THR A 159 3.88 -23.08 0.37
C THR A 159 3.08 -22.16 1.26
N ARG A 160 3.41 -20.85 1.28
CA ARG A 160 2.67 -19.84 2.04
C ARG A 160 1.24 -19.69 1.54
N ASN A 161 1.05 -19.62 0.22
CA ASN A 161 -0.27 -19.53 -0.40
C ASN A 161 -1.10 -20.80 -0.17
N GLN A 162 -0.47 -21.97 -0.20
CA GLN A 162 -1.12 -23.23 0.18
C GLN A 162 -1.53 -23.20 1.66
N ARG A 163 -0.64 -22.80 2.58
CA ARG A 163 -0.99 -22.67 4.00
C ARG A 163 -2.11 -21.65 4.24
N ASP A 164 -2.06 -20.49 3.59
CA ASP A 164 -3.07 -19.44 3.74
C ASP A 164 -4.40 -19.79 3.03
N SER A 165 -4.38 -20.62 1.99
CA SER A 165 -5.60 -21.14 1.36
C SER A 165 -6.26 -22.27 2.17
N MET A 166 -5.47 -23.03 2.93
CA MET A 166 -5.93 -24.07 3.85
C MET A 166 -6.38 -23.52 5.21
N LYS A 167 -6.11 -22.24 5.54
CA LYS A 167 -6.66 -21.61 6.75
C LYS A 167 -8.15 -21.42 6.60
N GLU A 168 -8.90 -22.22 7.34
CA GLU A 168 -10.34 -22.06 7.48
C GLU A 168 -10.68 -20.74 8.20
N GLU A 169 -11.84 -20.17 7.87
CA GLU A 169 -12.34 -18.98 8.55
C GLU A 169 -12.72 -19.34 9.99
N THR A 170 -12.05 -18.73 10.97
CA THR A 170 -12.42 -18.88 12.37
C THR A 170 -13.57 -17.92 12.67
N VAL A 171 -14.81 -18.33 12.36
CA VAL A 171 -16.00 -17.47 12.47
C VAL A 171 -16.13 -16.85 13.88
N VAL A 172 -15.87 -17.64 14.93
CA VAL A 172 -15.92 -17.16 16.33
C VAL A 172 -14.88 -16.06 16.57
N GLY A 173 -13.63 -16.27 16.13
CA GLY A 173 -12.58 -15.28 16.21
C GLY A 173 -12.94 -14.01 15.43
N GLY A 174 -13.49 -14.17 14.24
CA GLY A 174 -13.98 -13.05 13.43
C GLY A 174 -15.09 -12.25 14.11
N VAL A 175 -16.06 -12.91 14.74
CA VAL A 175 -17.12 -12.22 15.51
C VAL A 175 -16.52 -11.41 16.66
N ILE A 176 -15.60 -11.99 17.44
CA ILE A 176 -14.90 -11.28 18.52
C ILE A 176 -14.15 -10.06 17.96
N GLY A 177 -13.47 -10.23 16.82
CA GLY A 177 -12.74 -9.15 16.16
C GLY A 177 -13.64 -8.05 15.62
N ALA A 178 -14.79 -8.40 15.05
CA ALA A 178 -15.81 -7.45 14.61
C ALA A 178 -16.37 -6.65 15.79
N LEU A 179 -16.65 -7.30 16.92
CA LEU A 179 -17.13 -6.63 18.13
C LEU A 179 -16.08 -5.65 18.68
N LEU A 180 -14.82 -6.07 18.81
CA LEU A 180 -13.73 -5.17 19.24
C LEU A 180 -13.54 -4.00 18.27
N GLY A 181 -13.57 -4.26 16.95
CA GLY A 181 -13.52 -3.23 15.94
C GLY A 181 -14.71 -2.26 16.00
N SER A 182 -15.90 -2.78 16.31
CA SER A 182 -17.13 -1.99 16.45
C SER A 182 -17.11 -1.06 17.66
N LEU A 183 -16.45 -1.45 18.76
CA LEU A 183 -16.28 -0.59 19.92
C LEU A 183 -15.39 0.62 19.60
N ILE A 184 -14.30 0.40 18.84
CA ILE A 184 -13.42 1.47 18.36
C ILE A 184 -14.20 2.40 17.43
N GLY A 185 -14.98 1.85 16.50
CA GLY A 185 -15.80 2.64 15.59
C GLY A 185 -16.92 3.41 16.31
N ALA A 186 -17.57 2.81 17.30
CA ALA A 186 -18.58 3.46 18.13
C ALA A 186 -18.00 4.63 18.94
N ALA A 187 -16.80 4.45 19.52
CA ALA A 187 -16.10 5.54 20.18
C ALA A 187 -15.79 6.69 19.21
N ALA A 188 -15.39 6.39 17.97
CA ALA A 188 -15.17 7.42 16.95
C ALA A 188 -16.47 8.15 16.57
N ILE A 189 -17.61 7.46 16.49
CA ILE A 189 -18.93 8.08 16.27
C ILE A 189 -19.25 9.08 17.38
N VAL A 190 -19.13 8.67 18.64
CA VAL A 190 -19.42 9.56 19.78
C VAL A 190 -18.45 10.74 19.82
N LEU A 191 -17.13 10.50 19.75
CA LEU A 191 -16.14 11.57 19.86
C LEU A 191 -16.27 12.61 18.73
N LEU A 192 -16.50 12.16 17.49
CA LEU A 192 -16.66 13.07 16.35
C LEU A 192 -18.03 13.76 16.33
N GLY A 193 -19.08 13.09 16.81
CA GLY A 193 -20.41 13.68 17.01
C GLY A 193 -20.36 14.86 17.97
N GLN A 194 -19.66 14.71 19.09
CA GLN A 194 -19.43 15.79 20.07
C GLN A 194 -18.61 16.97 19.53
N LEU A 195 -17.84 16.77 18.46
CA LEU A 195 -17.04 17.82 17.81
C LEU A 195 -17.76 18.48 16.61
N GLY A 196 -18.98 18.04 16.28
CA GLY A 196 -19.73 18.57 15.14
C GLY A 196 -19.20 18.13 13.76
N TYR A 197 -18.28 17.16 13.71
CA TYR A 197 -17.86 16.50 12.46
C TYR A 197 -18.85 15.38 12.13
N VAL A 198 -20.07 15.78 11.79
CA VAL A 198 -21.22 14.87 11.76
C VAL A 198 -21.11 13.87 10.60
N SER A 199 -21.21 12.60 10.97
CA SER A 199 -21.53 11.40 10.17
C SER A 199 -20.54 10.87 9.13
N MET A 200 -19.81 11.72 8.39
CA MET A 200 -18.99 11.22 7.27
C MET A 200 -17.77 10.42 7.73
N LEU A 201 -16.93 11.03 8.55
CA LEU A 201 -15.66 10.43 8.94
C LEU A 201 -15.85 9.27 9.91
N SER A 202 -16.80 9.41 10.84
CA SER A 202 -17.13 8.39 11.83
C SER A 202 -17.72 7.12 11.23
N GLY A 203 -18.63 7.26 10.26
CA GLY A 203 -19.16 6.11 9.52
C GLY A 203 -18.06 5.35 8.78
N ILE A 204 -17.19 6.05 8.05
CA ILE A 204 -16.10 5.40 7.32
C ILE A 204 -15.18 4.59 8.25
N ILE A 205 -14.81 5.16 9.40
CA ILE A 205 -14.00 4.50 10.42
C ILE A 205 -14.70 3.25 10.94
N MET A 206 -16.01 3.33 11.25
CA MET A 206 -16.81 2.22 11.73
C MET A 206 -16.79 1.03 10.77
N GLY A 207 -17.12 1.26 9.49
CA GLY A 207 -17.13 0.20 8.48
C GLY A 207 -15.76 -0.45 8.28
N PHE A 208 -14.69 0.36 8.27
CA PHE A 208 -13.33 -0.12 8.13
C PHE A 208 -12.86 -0.94 9.35
N CYS A 209 -13.10 -0.45 10.56
CA CYS A 209 -12.66 -1.09 11.80
C CYS A 209 -13.36 -2.43 12.05
N VAL A 210 -14.66 -2.55 11.80
CA VAL A 210 -15.39 -3.82 11.99
C VAL A 210 -14.88 -4.90 11.03
N LEU A 211 -14.79 -4.60 9.73
CA LEU A 211 -14.36 -5.58 8.74
C LEU A 211 -12.88 -5.97 8.91
N LYS A 212 -12.03 -5.00 9.24
CA LYS A 212 -10.62 -5.28 9.52
C LYS A 212 -10.46 -6.09 10.82
N GLY A 213 -11.23 -5.77 11.85
CA GLY A 213 -11.29 -6.51 13.10
C GLY A 213 -11.71 -7.96 12.88
N TYR A 214 -12.79 -8.18 12.10
CA TYR A 214 -13.25 -9.51 11.73
C TYR A 214 -12.14 -10.30 11.04
N ARG A 215 -11.52 -9.75 10.01
CA ARG A 215 -10.47 -10.46 9.27
C ARG A 215 -9.25 -10.78 10.15
N LEU A 216 -8.88 -9.87 11.05
CA LEU A 216 -7.68 -10.03 11.88
C LEU A 216 -7.77 -11.26 12.79
N LEU A 217 -8.93 -11.49 13.40
CA LEU A 217 -9.14 -12.61 14.32
C LEU A 217 -9.86 -13.81 13.67
N GLY A 218 -10.50 -13.61 12.51
CA GLY A 218 -11.14 -14.66 11.72
C GLY A 218 -10.24 -15.34 10.70
N ASN A 219 -8.98 -14.89 10.57
CA ASN A 219 -7.97 -15.29 9.56
C ASN A 219 -8.33 -14.96 8.10
N ARG A 220 -9.60 -15.10 7.74
CA ARG A 220 -10.20 -14.83 6.45
C ARG A 220 -11.56 -14.16 6.67
N ILE A 221 -12.09 -13.53 5.62
CA ILE A 221 -13.49 -13.09 5.59
C ILE A 221 -14.19 -13.77 4.41
N SER A 222 -15.15 -14.64 4.69
CA SER A 222 -16.01 -15.22 3.65
C SER A 222 -17.25 -14.33 3.43
N ARG A 223 -18.12 -14.72 2.49
CA ARG A 223 -19.44 -14.08 2.33
C ARG A 223 -20.23 -14.09 3.65
N LYS A 224 -20.10 -15.14 4.47
CA LYS A 224 -20.77 -15.24 5.78
C LYS A 224 -20.19 -14.22 6.76
N GLY A 225 -18.86 -14.09 6.82
CA GLY A 225 -18.19 -13.09 7.65
C GLY A 225 -18.53 -11.65 7.30
N ILE A 226 -18.73 -11.34 6.00
CA ILE A 226 -19.23 -10.03 5.55
C ILE A 226 -20.64 -9.77 6.09
N VAL A 227 -21.55 -10.74 5.97
CA VAL A 227 -22.94 -10.58 6.45
C VAL A 227 -22.97 -10.36 7.97
N ILE A 228 -22.19 -11.13 8.73
CA ILE A 228 -22.06 -10.97 10.18
C ILE A 228 -21.51 -9.59 10.54
N SER A 229 -20.47 -9.14 9.84
CA SER A 229 -19.84 -7.84 10.07
C SER A 229 -20.81 -6.68 9.76
N LEU A 230 -21.61 -6.80 8.69
CA LEU A 230 -22.67 -5.82 8.37
C LEU A 230 -23.76 -5.78 9.44
N ALA A 231 -24.16 -6.92 10.01
CA ALA A 231 -25.10 -6.97 11.12
C ALA A 231 -24.53 -6.29 12.38
N VAL A 232 -23.25 -6.51 12.69
CA VAL A 232 -22.56 -5.84 13.81
C VAL A 232 -22.48 -4.33 13.57
N ILE A 233 -22.11 -3.89 12.36
CA ILE A 233 -22.13 -2.46 11.98
C ILE A 233 -23.53 -1.88 12.19
N ALA A 234 -24.57 -2.56 11.69
CA ALA A 234 -25.94 -2.09 11.80
C ALA A 234 -26.34 -1.85 13.26
N LEU A 235 -26.14 -2.86 14.12
CA LEU A 235 -26.50 -2.80 15.54
C LEU A 235 -25.69 -1.73 16.29
N MET A 236 -24.39 -1.66 16.05
CA MET A 236 -23.51 -0.78 16.80
C MET A 236 -23.58 0.68 16.35
N VAL A 237 -23.86 0.96 15.07
CA VAL A 237 -24.14 2.33 14.60
C VAL A 237 -25.41 2.86 15.26
N TYR A 238 -26.48 2.05 15.33
CA TYR A 238 -27.70 2.45 16.03
C TYR A 238 -27.43 2.79 17.50
N ALA A 239 -26.72 1.91 18.22
CA ALA A 239 -26.39 2.12 19.62
C ALA A 239 -25.49 3.34 19.82
N ALA A 240 -24.44 3.51 19.02
CA ALA A 240 -23.49 4.63 19.12
C ALA A 240 -24.15 5.97 18.80
N ASN A 241 -24.98 6.04 17.75
CA ASN A 241 -25.71 7.25 17.39
C ASN A 241 -26.72 7.62 18.49
N ARG A 242 -27.46 6.64 19.03
CA ARG A 242 -28.35 6.87 20.17
C ARG A 242 -27.59 7.38 21.40
N LEU A 243 -26.41 6.82 21.68
CA LEU A 243 -25.56 7.25 22.78
C LEU A 243 -25.04 8.67 22.59
N ASP A 244 -24.61 9.03 21.39
CA ASP A 244 -24.15 10.39 21.07
C ASP A 244 -25.24 11.43 21.32
N TRP A 245 -26.46 11.17 20.85
CA TRP A 245 -27.60 12.04 21.10
C TRP A 245 -28.01 12.09 22.58
N ALA A 246 -27.91 10.98 23.32
CA ALA A 246 -28.15 10.96 24.76
C ALA A 246 -27.12 11.81 25.54
N ILE A 247 -25.84 11.78 25.13
CA ILE A 247 -24.79 12.63 25.69
C ILE A 247 -25.09 14.11 25.39
N SER A 248 -25.46 14.42 24.15
CA SER A 248 -25.80 15.78 23.74
C SER A 248 -27.01 16.32 24.49
N PHE A 249 -28.03 15.48 24.73
CA PHE A 249 -29.20 15.84 25.53
C PHE A 249 -28.85 16.08 27.00
N SER A 250 -28.09 15.17 27.62
CA SER A 250 -27.62 15.33 29.01
C SER A 250 -26.86 16.65 29.19
N LYS A 251 -25.94 16.97 28.26
CA LYS A 251 -25.22 18.26 28.25
C LYS A 251 -26.14 19.46 28.08
N TRP A 252 -27.15 19.37 27.21
CA TRP A 252 -28.13 20.44 27.02
C TRP A 252 -28.96 20.72 28.29
N THR A 253 -29.30 19.68 29.06
CA THR A 253 -29.95 19.81 30.38
C THR A 253 -28.99 20.23 31.51
N GLY A 254 -27.74 20.57 31.22
CA GLY A 254 -26.75 20.91 32.25
C GLY A 254 -26.37 19.74 33.17
N GLY A 255 -26.70 18.49 32.79
CA GLY A 255 -26.47 17.30 33.60
C GLY A 255 -27.62 16.93 34.55
N GLU A 256 -28.77 17.61 34.49
CA GLU A 256 -29.96 17.25 35.28
C GLU A 256 -30.46 15.84 34.95
N VAL A 257 -30.38 15.44 33.68
CA VAL A 257 -30.63 14.08 33.23
C VAL A 257 -29.30 13.42 32.91
N ASP A 258 -28.97 12.34 33.62
CA ASP A 258 -27.74 11.58 33.36
C ASP A 258 -27.80 10.86 31.99
N ILE A 259 -26.62 10.55 31.46
CA ILE A 259 -26.47 9.94 30.12
C ILE A 259 -27.19 8.59 30.03
N LEU A 260 -27.18 7.77 31.09
CA LEU A 260 -27.82 6.44 31.05
C LEU A 260 -29.34 6.57 31.07
N THR A 261 -29.88 7.49 31.86
CA THR A 261 -31.31 7.80 31.89
C THR A 261 -31.76 8.36 30.54
N ALA A 262 -31.02 9.33 29.98
CA ALA A 262 -31.27 9.85 28.63
C ALA A 262 -31.21 8.75 27.56
N PHE A 263 -30.26 7.82 27.67
CA PHE A 263 -30.14 6.70 26.75
C PHE A 263 -31.31 5.72 26.88
N ARG A 264 -31.72 5.38 28.11
CA ARG A 264 -32.81 4.42 28.39
C ARG A 264 -34.16 4.95 27.92
N TYR A 265 -34.49 6.19 28.28
CA TYR A 265 -35.75 6.85 27.94
C TYR A 265 -35.69 7.67 26.64
N PHE A 266 -34.66 7.44 25.82
CA PHE A 266 -34.43 8.17 24.57
C PHE A 266 -35.66 8.26 23.66
N THR A 267 -36.42 7.16 23.55
CA THR A 267 -37.62 7.09 22.72
C THR A 267 -38.73 8.01 23.23
N ASP A 268 -38.85 8.20 24.54
CA ASP A 268 -39.88 9.03 25.15
C ASP A 268 -39.46 10.51 25.08
N ILE A 269 -38.17 10.81 25.31
CA ILE A 269 -37.57 12.14 25.09
C ILE A 269 -37.77 12.60 23.64
N MET A 270 -37.63 11.70 22.67
CA MET A 270 -37.92 11.99 21.26
C MET A 270 -39.40 12.27 21.00
N LYS A 271 -40.34 11.53 21.62
CA LYS A 271 -41.79 11.71 21.43
C LYS A 271 -42.29 13.03 22.02
N GLU A 272 -41.72 13.44 23.16
CA GLU A 272 -42.05 14.69 23.84
C GLU A 272 -41.51 15.92 23.08
N GLY A 273 -40.72 15.72 22.02
CA GLY A 273 -40.28 16.77 21.12
C GLY A 273 -39.00 17.49 21.55
N TYR A 274 -38.35 17.04 22.64
CA TYR A 274 -37.06 17.57 23.08
C TYR A 274 -35.92 17.30 22.09
N ILE A 275 -36.05 16.24 21.29
CA ILE A 275 -35.11 15.89 20.22
C ILE A 275 -35.85 15.95 18.88
N ASN A 276 -35.27 16.64 17.89
CA ASN A 276 -35.84 16.70 16.57
C ASN A 276 -35.74 15.33 15.86
N LEU A 277 -36.89 14.68 15.66
CA LEU A 277 -36.95 13.37 15.01
C LEU A 277 -36.30 13.37 13.61
N LYS A 278 -36.52 14.40 12.81
CA LYS A 278 -35.98 14.47 11.44
C LYS A 278 -34.45 14.52 11.47
N SER A 279 -33.87 15.35 12.33
CA SER A 279 -32.41 15.46 12.49
C SER A 279 -31.80 14.14 12.94
N TYR A 280 -32.39 13.48 13.94
CA TYR A 280 -31.90 12.19 14.44
C TYR A 280 -31.87 11.11 13.35
N TRP A 281 -32.99 10.93 12.62
CA TRP A 281 -33.09 9.91 11.58
C TRP A 281 -32.21 10.23 10.36
N MET A 282 -32.05 11.51 10.03
CA MET A 282 -31.15 11.96 8.98
C MET A 282 -29.69 11.66 9.33
N ASP A 283 -29.25 11.99 10.54
CA ASP A 283 -27.90 11.70 11.01
C ASP A 283 -27.64 10.20 11.06
N LEU A 284 -28.57 9.42 11.61
CA LEU A 284 -28.50 7.97 11.63
C LEU A 284 -28.36 7.38 10.21
N GLY A 285 -29.17 7.86 9.27
CA GLY A 285 -29.11 7.47 7.86
C GLY A 285 -27.77 7.79 7.21
N LEU A 286 -27.20 8.96 7.51
CA LEU A 286 -25.89 9.36 7.03
C LEU A 286 -24.78 8.49 7.62
N VAL A 287 -24.77 8.21 8.92
CA VAL A 287 -23.76 7.33 9.54
C VAL A 287 -23.81 5.93 8.92
N TYR A 288 -24.99 5.39 8.64
CA TYR A 288 -25.13 4.12 7.93
C TYR A 288 -24.57 4.18 6.50
N LEU A 289 -24.93 5.22 5.74
CA LEU A 289 -24.44 5.41 4.39
C LEU A 289 -22.90 5.46 4.36
N PHE A 290 -22.30 6.25 5.23
CA PHE A 290 -20.85 6.38 5.30
C PHE A 290 -20.16 5.14 5.87
N SER A 291 -20.82 4.38 6.74
CA SER A 291 -20.34 3.06 7.18
C SER A 291 -20.29 2.05 6.03
N ALA A 292 -21.33 2.04 5.18
CA ALA A 292 -21.33 1.23 3.97
C ALA A 292 -20.23 1.69 2.99
N LEU A 293 -20.02 3.00 2.82
CA LEU A 293 -18.93 3.52 1.98
C LEU A 293 -17.55 3.17 2.54
N GLY A 294 -17.34 3.22 3.86
CA GLY A 294 -16.09 2.81 4.51
C GLY A 294 -15.79 1.32 4.42
N ALA A 295 -16.82 0.49 4.26
CA ALA A 295 -16.66 -0.94 4.05
C ALA A 295 -16.04 -1.28 2.68
N ILE A 296 -16.31 -0.48 1.64
CA ILE A 296 -15.82 -0.69 0.27
C ILE A 296 -14.27 -0.74 0.19
N PRO A 297 -13.51 0.26 0.68
CA PRO A 297 -12.04 0.22 0.62
C PRO A 297 -11.45 -0.89 1.51
N ALA A 298 -12.13 -1.27 2.60
CA ALA A 298 -11.73 -2.41 3.42
C ALA A 298 -11.80 -3.71 2.61
N ILE A 299 -12.95 -3.97 1.97
CA ILE A 299 -13.16 -5.17 1.14
C ILE A 299 -12.20 -5.18 -0.05
N ALA A 300 -12.03 -4.04 -0.73
CA ALA A 300 -11.10 -3.93 -1.86
C ALA A 300 -9.64 -4.21 -1.46
N ASN A 301 -9.19 -3.70 -0.31
CA ASN A 301 -7.85 -4.00 0.23
C ASN A 301 -7.70 -5.49 0.58
N ILE A 302 -8.76 -6.12 1.07
CA ILE A 302 -8.77 -7.54 1.38
C ILE A 302 -8.57 -8.37 0.11
N VAL A 303 -9.37 -8.11 -0.93
CA VAL A 303 -9.28 -8.79 -2.22
C VAL A 303 -7.93 -8.55 -2.90
N LYS A 304 -7.43 -7.31 -2.88
CA LYS A 304 -6.12 -6.97 -3.45
C LYS A 304 -4.97 -7.67 -2.74
N SER A 305 -5.02 -7.77 -1.41
CA SER A 305 -4.01 -8.47 -0.62
C SER A 305 -3.94 -9.95 -0.97
N ASP A 306 -5.09 -10.60 -1.15
CA ASP A 306 -5.15 -12.03 -1.50
C ASP A 306 -4.64 -12.29 -2.92
N ARG A 307 -4.92 -11.38 -3.87
CA ARG A 307 -4.38 -11.43 -5.24
C ARG A 307 -2.87 -11.19 -5.30
N ASN A 308 -2.34 -10.26 -4.50
CA ASN A 308 -0.91 -9.93 -4.53
C ASN A 308 -0.04 -10.98 -3.84
N ALA A 309 -0.59 -11.75 -2.90
CA ALA A 309 0.12 -12.88 -2.29
C ALA A 309 0.38 -14.02 -3.30
N SER A 310 -0.44 -14.11 -4.35
CA SER A 310 -0.44 -15.22 -5.31
C SER A 310 0.40 -15.01 -6.58
N SER A 311 0.90 -13.81 -6.87
CA SER A 311 1.67 -13.55 -8.10
C SER A 311 3.19 -13.51 -7.87
N PHE A 312 3.87 -14.56 -8.34
CA PHE A 312 5.32 -14.60 -8.52
C PHE A 312 5.61 -15.04 -9.95
N GLU A 313 5.97 -14.09 -10.80
CA GLU A 313 6.11 -14.32 -12.25
C GLU A 313 7.53 -14.00 -12.70
N GLN A 314 8.09 -14.86 -13.54
CA GLN A 314 9.33 -14.61 -14.27
C GLN A 314 9.04 -13.64 -15.41
N MET A 315 9.76 -12.54 -15.49
CA MET A 315 9.61 -11.59 -16.59
C MET A 315 10.57 -11.98 -17.71
N GLY A 316 10.02 -12.35 -18.86
CA GLY A 316 10.80 -12.73 -20.05
C GLY A 316 11.10 -14.23 -20.18
N GLY A 317 10.29 -15.12 -19.59
CA GLY A 317 10.29 -16.53 -19.98
C GLY A 317 9.91 -16.64 -21.47
N LYS A 318 10.64 -17.51 -22.21
CA LYS A 318 10.42 -17.81 -23.63
C LYS A 318 8.93 -17.75 -23.98
N ASP A 319 8.58 -16.91 -24.96
CA ASP A 319 7.25 -16.74 -25.59
C ASP A 319 6.53 -15.40 -25.36
N THR A 320 7.17 -14.42 -24.69
CA THR A 320 6.80 -13.01 -24.88
C THR A 320 8.04 -12.13 -25.07
N PHE A 321 8.57 -12.14 -26.29
CA PHE A 321 9.54 -11.19 -26.80
C PHE A 321 9.11 -10.72 -28.19
#